data_AF-F8WDV1-F1
#
_entry.id   AF-F8WDV1-F1
#
_cell.length_a   1.000
_cell.length_b   1.000
_cell.length_c   1.000
_cell.angle_alpha   90.00
_cell.angle_beta   90.00
_cell.angle_gamma   90.00
#
_symmetry.space_group_name_H-M   'P 1'
#
loop_
_entity.id
_entity.type
_entity.pdbx_description
1 polymer ?
#
loop_
_entity_poly.entity_id
_entity_poly.type
_entity_poly.pdbx_seq_one_letter_code
_entity_poly.pdbx_strand_id
1 'polypeptide(L)'
;MFVLVEMVDTVRIPPWQFERKLNDSIAEELNKKLANKVVYNVGLCICLFDITKLEDAYVFPGDGASHTKVHFRCVVFHPFLDEILIGKIKGCSPEGVHGNSGPDASDKTWEHCGGRSLSRLLR
;
A
#
# COMPACT_ATOMS: atom_id res chain seq x y z
N MET A 1 8.36 -12.22 3.17
CA MET A 1 7.46 -11.80 2.08
C MET A 1 6.47 -10.69 2.49
N PHE A 2 5.61 -10.88 3.49
CA PHE A 2 4.70 -9.83 3.98
C PHE A 2 5.09 -9.34 5.38
N VAL A 3 4.94 -8.04 5.62
CA VAL A 3 5.19 -7.38 6.90
C VAL A 3 4.01 -6.49 7.28
N LEU A 4 3.76 -6.37 8.58
CA LEU A 4 2.82 -5.39 9.11
C LEU A 4 3.58 -4.09 9.40
N VAL A 5 3.07 -2.98 8.86
CA VAL A 5 3.69 -1.68 9.01
C VAL A 5 2.70 -0.75 9.69
N GLU A 6 3.12 -0.17 10.80
CA GLU A 6 2.35 0.85 11.51
C GLU A 6 2.55 2.20 10.83
N MET A 7 1.44 2.85 10.48
CA MET A 7 1.43 4.14 9.80
C MET A 7 0.40 5.06 10.45
N VAL A 8 0.64 6.36 10.28
CA VAL A 8 -0.25 7.41 10.76
C VAL A 8 -0.63 8.27 9.58
N ASP A 9 -1.92 8.47 9.40
CA ASP A 9 -2.46 9.29 8.31
C ASP A 9 -3.67 10.10 8.78
N THR A 10 -3.89 11.24 8.13
CA THR A 10 -5.07 12.08 8.37
C THR A 10 -6.08 11.81 7.26
N VAL A 11 -7.23 11.26 7.65
CA VAL A 11 -8.32 10.90 6.72
C VAL A 11 -9.36 12.01 6.74
N ARG A 12 -9.72 12.49 5.54
CA ARG A 12 -10.79 13.47 5.35
C ARG A 12 -12.09 12.73 5.05
N ILE A 13 -13.04 12.78 5.99
CA ILE A 13 -14.38 12.22 5.83
C ILE A 13 -15.34 13.32 5.40
N PRO A 14 -15.95 13.21 4.20
CA PRO A 14 -16.92 14.19 3.75
C PRO A 14 -18.26 14.09 4.51
N PRO A 15 -19.03 15.18 4.59
CA PRO A 15 -20.23 15.24 5.44
C PRO A 15 -21.34 14.26 5.03
N TRP A 16 -21.43 13.88 3.74
CA TRP A 16 -22.41 12.89 3.28
C TRP A 16 -22.12 11.46 3.76
N GLN A 17 -20.92 11.19 4.29
CA GLN A 17 -20.57 9.89 4.87
C GLN A 17 -20.75 9.85 6.41
N PHE A 18 -21.21 10.93 7.03
CA PHE A 18 -21.39 11.00 8.49
C PHE A 18 -22.53 10.12 9.01
N GLU A 19 -23.45 9.69 8.14
CA GLU A 19 -24.50 8.73 8.51
C GLU A 19 -23.97 7.31 8.73
N ARG A 20 -22.77 6.99 8.21
CA ARG A 20 -22.12 5.68 8.37
C ARG A 20 -21.22 5.67 9.61
N LYS A 21 -20.91 4.47 10.11
CA LYS A 21 -19.93 4.30 11.18
C LYS A 21 -18.58 4.83 10.73
N LEU A 22 -17.96 5.69 11.55
CA LEU A 22 -16.66 6.30 11.26
C LEU A 22 -15.58 5.27 10.92
N ASN A 23 -15.56 4.14 11.63
CA ASN A 23 -14.59 3.06 11.38
C ASN A 23 -14.69 2.50 9.96
N ASP A 24 -15.91 2.31 9.45
CA ASP A 24 -16.14 1.75 8.12
C ASP A 24 -15.74 2.77 7.04
N SER A 25 -16.13 4.04 7.22
CA SER A 25 -15.77 5.12 6.31
C SER A 25 -14.25 5.33 6.25
N ILE A 26 -13.57 5.28 7.41
CA ILE A 26 -12.11 5.41 7.50
C ILE A 26 -11.42 4.22 6.82
N ALA A 27 -11.88 2.99 7.06
CA ALA A 27 -11.31 1.82 6.44
C ALA A 27 -11.46 1.86 4.90
N GLU A 28 -12.60 2.33 4.41
CA GLU A 28 -12.85 2.49 2.97
C GLU A 28 -11.91 3.53 2.36
N GLU A 29 -11.78 4.71 2.97
CA GLU A 29 -10.91 5.78 2.48
C GLU A 29 -9.42 5.42 2.57
N LEU A 30 -8.98 4.75 3.64
CA LEU A 30 -7.61 4.25 3.77
C LEU A 30 -7.29 3.20 2.69
N ASN A 31 -8.19 2.26 2.42
CA ASN A 31 -7.99 1.27 1.37
C ASN A 31 -7.94 1.93 -0.02
N LYS A 32 -8.82 2.90 -0.33
CA LYS A 32 -8.73 3.66 -1.59
C LYS A 32 -7.41 4.41 -1.73
N LYS A 33 -6.89 4.95 -0.62
CA LYS A 33 -5.65 5.74 -0.61
C LYS A 33 -4.40 4.87 -0.69
N LEU A 34 -4.39 3.68 -0.10
CA LEU A 34 -3.18 2.87 0.05
C LEU A 34 -3.13 1.61 -0.81
N ALA A 35 -4.27 1.07 -1.24
CA ALA A 35 -4.28 -0.14 -2.05
C ALA A 35 -3.48 0.09 -3.35
N ASN A 36 -2.61 -0.87 -3.68
CA ASN A 36 -1.75 -0.87 -4.86
C ASN A 36 -0.81 0.34 -4.97
N LYS A 37 -0.53 1.03 -3.87
CA LYS A 37 0.49 2.08 -3.83
C LYS A 37 1.79 1.55 -3.25
N VAL A 38 2.89 1.95 -3.87
CA VAL A 38 4.24 1.69 -3.37
C VAL A 38 4.64 2.88 -2.49
N VAL A 39 4.91 2.60 -1.21
CA VAL A 39 5.40 3.59 -0.24
C VAL A 39 6.92 3.48 -0.17
N TYR A 40 7.60 4.63 -0.27
CA TYR A 40 9.07 4.69 -0.25
C TYR A 40 9.64 4.09 1.04
N ASN A 41 10.69 3.27 0.92
CA ASN A 41 11.32 2.49 2.00
C ASN A 41 10.44 1.43 2.71
N VAL A 42 9.17 1.29 2.33
CA VAL A 42 8.23 0.38 2.99
C VAL A 42 7.83 -0.77 2.06
N GLY A 43 7.48 -0.49 0.80
CA GLY A 43 7.10 -1.52 -0.18
C GLY A 43 5.69 -1.34 -0.75
N LEU A 44 5.12 -2.43 -1.28
CA LEU A 44 3.79 -2.42 -1.90
C LEU A 44 2.70 -2.67 -0.85
N CYS A 45 1.84 -1.69 -0.62
CA CYS A 45 0.70 -1.82 0.28
C CYS A 45 -0.45 -2.60 -0.39
N ILE A 46 -0.97 -3.61 0.31
CA ILE A 46 -2.05 -4.47 -0.20
C ILE A 46 -3.38 -4.01 0.35
N CYS A 47 -3.54 -4.09 1.68
CA CYS A 47 -4.78 -3.76 2.35
C CYS A 47 -4.54 -3.32 3.79
N LEU A 48 -5.51 -2.59 4.34
CA LEU A 48 -5.60 -2.27 5.75
C LEU A 48 -5.73 -3.58 6.56
N PHE A 49 -4.92 -3.74 7.60
CA PHE A 49 -5.02 -4.87 8.53
C PHE A 49 -6.00 -4.53 9.66
N ASP A 50 -5.67 -3.50 10.45
CA ASP A 50 -6.51 -3.00 11.53
C ASP A 50 -6.20 -1.54 11.87
N ILE A 51 -7.11 -0.92 12.62
CA ILE A 51 -6.98 0.43 13.16
C ILE A 51 -6.64 0.31 14.64
N THR A 52 -5.47 0.80 15.05
CA THR A 52 -4.98 0.67 16.42
C THR A 52 -5.46 1.83 17.30
N LYS A 53 -5.52 3.04 16.74
CA LYS A 53 -5.95 4.23 17.48
C LYS A 53 -6.63 5.25 16.56
N LEU A 54 -7.72 5.80 17.06
CA LEU A 54 -8.42 6.95 16.47
C LEU A 54 -8.19 8.17 17.37
N GLU A 55 -7.69 9.26 16.80
CA GLU A 55 -7.63 10.55 17.48
C GLU A 55 -8.94 11.33 17.27
N ASP A 56 -9.05 12.48 17.92
CA ASP A 56 -10.21 13.35 17.77
C ASP A 56 -10.35 13.85 16.33
N ALA A 57 -11.59 14.06 15.92
CA ALA A 57 -11.94 14.54 14.60
C ALA A 57 -12.07 16.07 14.59
N TYR A 58 -11.35 16.75 13.70
CA TYR A 58 -11.32 18.20 13.62
C TYR A 58 -11.96 18.68 12.32
N VAL A 59 -12.71 19.78 12.40
CA VAL A 59 -13.32 20.44 11.24
C VAL A 59 -12.61 21.78 11.04
N PHE A 60 -12.06 22.00 9.84
CA PHE A 60 -11.39 23.25 9.52
C PHE A 60 -12.41 24.34 9.17
N PRO A 61 -12.20 25.59 9.59
CA PRO A 61 -13.07 26.69 9.16
C PRO A 61 -12.97 26.83 7.63
N GLY A 62 -14.08 26.61 6.93
CA GLY A 62 -14.17 26.66 5.47
C GLY A 62 -14.23 25.30 4.76
N ASP A 63 -13.97 24.18 5.46
CA ASP A 63 -14.23 22.82 4.95
C ASP A 63 -15.16 22.09 5.92
N GLY A 64 -16.37 21.75 5.47
CA GLY A 64 -17.34 21.02 6.28
C GLY A 64 -17.00 19.54 6.48
N ALA A 65 -15.86 19.08 5.98
CA ALA A 65 -15.38 17.72 6.17
C ALA A 65 -14.66 17.55 7.52
N SER A 66 -14.81 16.35 8.08
CA SER A 66 -14.15 15.95 9.32
C SER A 66 -12.79 15.34 9.00
N HIS A 67 -11.75 15.83 9.67
CA HIS A 67 -10.38 15.36 9.53
C HIS A 67 -9.98 14.61 10.79
N THR A 68 -9.80 13.30 10.66
CA THR A 68 -9.43 12.43 11.78
C THR A 68 -8.03 11.90 11.56
N LYS A 69 -7.17 12.01 12.56
CA LYS A 69 -5.87 11.31 12.54
C LYS A 69 -6.03 9.89 13.01
N VAL A 70 -5.53 8.95 12.21
CA VAL A 70 -5.72 7.51 12.42
C VAL A 70 -4.37 6.83 12.47
N HIS A 71 -4.17 5.99 13.48
CA HIS A 71 -3.04 5.07 13.57
C HIS A 71 -3.56 3.69 13.18
N PHE A 72 -2.90 3.07 12.21
CA PHE A 72 -3.34 1.81 11.64
C PHE A 72 -2.16 0.96 11.19
N ARG A 73 -2.42 -0.33 10.98
CA ARG A 73 -1.44 -1.27 10.44
C ARG A 73 -1.88 -1.71 9.06
N CYS A 74 -0.93 -1.77 8.13
CA CYS A 74 -1.16 -2.21 6.76
C CYS A 74 -0.32 -3.45 6.46
N VAL A 75 -0.88 -4.37 5.67
CA VAL A 75 -0.12 -5.50 5.13
C VAL A 75 0.65 -5.01 3.90
N VAL A 76 1.97 -5.08 3.98
CA VAL A 76 2.87 -4.65 2.92
C VAL A 76 3.68 -5.83 2.42
N PHE A 77 3.79 -5.95 1.09
CA PHE A 77 4.74 -6.85 0.44
C PHE A 77 6.13 -6.19 0.43
N HIS A 78 7.02 -6.73 1.26
CA HIS A 78 8.40 -6.31 1.41
C HIS A 78 9.30 -7.55 1.46
N PRO A 79 9.68 -8.12 0.30
CA PRO A 79 10.58 -9.27 0.26
C PRO A 79 11.97 -8.84 0.75
N PHE A 80 12.63 -9.72 1.49
CA PHE A 80 13.99 -9.47 1.97
C PHE A 80 15.04 -9.98 0.98
N LEU A 81 16.27 -9.46 1.07
CA LEU A 81 17.41 -9.96 0.29
C LEU A 81 17.64 -11.43 0.62
N ASP A 82 17.77 -12.27 -0.42
CA ASP A 82 17.94 -13.73 -0.33
C ASP A 82 16.68 -14.54 0.06
N GLU A 83 15.49 -13.95 -0.05
CA GLU A 83 14.22 -14.69 0.06
C GLU A 83 13.92 -15.48 -1.23
N ILE A 84 13.60 -16.77 -1.12
CA ILE A 84 13.19 -17.61 -2.26
C ILE A 84 11.72 -17.32 -2.59
N LEU A 85 11.47 -16.73 -3.75
CA LEU A 85 10.12 -16.45 -4.27
C LEU A 85 9.80 -17.35 -5.47
N ILE A 86 8.56 -17.84 -5.52
CA ILE A 86 8.05 -18.62 -6.65
C ILE A 86 7.19 -17.69 -7.51
N GLY A 87 7.52 -17.60 -8.80
CA GLY A 87 6.83 -16.72 -9.75
C GLY A 87 6.71 -17.34 -11.14
N LYS A 88 5.84 -16.77 -11.98
CA LYS A 88 5.70 -17.18 -13.38
C LYS A 88 6.58 -16.29 -14.26
N ILE A 89 7.18 -16.87 -15.30
CA ILE A 89 7.96 -16.11 -16.27
C ILE A 89 6.99 -15.34 -17.18
N LYS A 90 7.19 -14.02 -17.30
CA LYS A 90 6.38 -13.15 -18.17
C LYS A 90 6.95 -13.06 -19.57
N GLY A 91 8.27 -13.00 -19.71
CA GLY A 91 8.94 -12.91 -21.00
C GLY A 91 10.45 -12.96 -20.89
N CYS A 92 11.10 -13.21 -22.03
CA CYS A 92 12.55 -13.22 -22.15
C CYS A 92 12.99 -12.13 -23.12
N SER A 93 14.00 -11.35 -22.72
CA SER A 93 14.62 -10.30 -23.53
C SER A 93 16.14 -10.51 -23.54
N PRO A 94 16.88 -9.94 -24.51
CA PRO A 94 18.35 -10.04 -24.52
C PRO A 94 19.03 -9.49 -23.26
N GLU A 95 18.35 -8.58 -22.54
CA GLU A 95 18.80 -7.97 -21.28
C GLU A 95 18.57 -8.89 -20.06
N GLY A 96 17.73 -9.91 -20.20
CA GLY A 96 17.40 -10.87 -19.14
C GLY A 96 15.98 -11.44 -19.21
N VAL A 97 15.67 -12.28 -18.22
CA VAL A 97 14.36 -12.91 -18.05
C VAL A 97 13.51 -12.06 -17.09
N HIS A 98 12.34 -11.63 -17.54
CA HIS A 98 11.38 -10.90 -16.73
C HIS A 98 10.39 -11.89 -16.11
N GLY A 99 10.46 -12.04 -14.79
CA GLY A 99 9.52 -12.84 -14.00
C GLY A 99 8.48 -11.96 -13.32
N ASN A 100 7.28 -12.52 -13.10
CA ASN A 100 6.28 -11.94 -12.23
C ASN A 100 6.17 -12.77 -10.94
N SER A 101 6.59 -12.18 -9.82
CA SER A 101 6.49 -12.78 -8.47
C SER A 101 5.67 -11.92 -7.50
N GLY A 102 4.92 -10.93 -8.00
CA GLY A 102 4.11 -10.03 -7.18
C GLY A 102 2.69 -10.55 -6.92
N PRO A 103 2.03 -10.09 -5.83
CA PRO A 103 0.63 -10.39 -5.55
C PRO A 103 -0.33 -9.74 -6.56
N ASP A 104 0.09 -8.66 -7.22
CA ASP A 104 -0.67 -8.03 -8.29
C ASP A 104 -0.11 -8.46 -9.65
N ALA A 105 -0.90 -9.26 -10.37
CA ALA A 105 -0.57 -9.74 -11.72
C ALA A 105 -0.75 -8.65 -12.79
N SER A 106 -1.26 -7.46 -12.42
CA SER A 106 -1.40 -6.32 -13.30
C SER A 106 -0.14 -5.43 -13.27
N ASP A 107 0.82 -5.81 -14.12
CA ASP A 107 1.89 -4.93 -14.59
C ASP A 107 1.39 -3.51 -14.89
N LYS A 108 2.01 -2.49 -14.26
CA LYS A 108 2.41 -1.17 -14.84
C LYS A 108 3.16 -0.26 -13.84
N THR A 109 3.11 -0.53 -12.53
CA THR A 109 3.65 0.41 -11.51
C THR A 109 5.16 0.26 -11.24
N TRP A 110 5.76 -0.89 -11.53
CA TRP A 110 7.19 -1.14 -11.25
C TRP A 110 8.15 -0.60 -12.32
N GLU A 111 7.66 -0.21 -13.49
CA GLU A 111 8.52 0.36 -14.56
C GLU A 111 9.02 1.78 -14.23
N HIS A 112 8.37 2.50 -13.31
CA HIS A 112 8.69 3.91 -13.03
C HIS A 112 9.66 4.16 -11.87
N CYS A 113 10.03 3.17 -11.05
CA CYS A 113 10.83 3.40 -9.83
C CYS A 113 12.26 2.85 -9.82
N GLY A 114 12.82 2.41 -10.94
CA GLY A 114 14.28 2.37 -11.08
C GLY A 114 14.81 1.19 -11.87
N GLY A 115 15.54 1.52 -12.92
CA GLY A 115 16.45 0.62 -13.62
C GLY A 115 17.59 0.14 -12.72
N ARG A 116 17.30 -0.80 -11.82
CA ARG A 116 18.29 -1.71 -11.25
C ARG A 116 17.80 -3.13 -11.45
N SER A 117 18.17 -3.65 -12.61
CA SER A 117 18.14 -5.05 -13.00
C SER A 117 18.49 -5.96 -11.81
N LEU A 118 17.52 -6.78 -11.40
CA LEU A 118 17.70 -7.97 -10.57
C LEU A 118 18.46 -9.04 -11.39
N SER A 119 19.72 -8.76 -11.74
CA SER A 119 20.58 -9.65 -12.53
C SER A 119 21.44 -10.58 -11.68
N ARG A 120 21.15 -10.75 -10.38
CA ARG A 120 22.11 -11.38 -9.45
C ARG A 120 21.57 -12.42 -8.48
N LEU A 121 20.54 -13.19 -8.84
CA LEU A 121 20.09 -14.31 -8.00
C LEU A 121 20.07 -15.69 -8.66
N LEU A 122 20.79 -15.87 -9.78
CA LEU A 122 21.07 -17.20 -10.35
C LEU A 122 22.52 -17.26 -10.86
N ARG A 123 23.48 -17.42 -9.95
CA ARG A 123 24.74 -18.14 -10.17
C ARG A 123 25.16 -18.83 -8.91
#